data_AF-A0A961PVH0-F1
#
_entry.id   AF-A0A961PVH0-F1
#
_cell.length_a   1.000
_cell.length_b   1.000
_cell.length_c   1.000
_cell.angle_alpha   90.00
_cell.angle_beta   90.00
_cell.angle_gamma   90.00
#
_symmetry.space_group_name_H-M   'P 1'
#
loop_
_entity.id
_entity.type
_entity.pdbx_description
1 polymer ?
#
loop_
_entity_poly.entity_id
_entity_poly.type
_entity_poly.pdbx_seq_one_letter_code
_entity_poly.pdbx_strand_id
1 'polypeptide(L)'
;HIHERAAIPKHIEIMAELPKTAVGKIFKPDLRRMAITRVFDAAFKEAGLSASVAEVIEDKKRGLVAQVQKTGSVDDDAVQAVLGGFTGPWEWFKG
;
A
#
# COMPACT_ATOMS: atom_id res chain seq x y z
N HIS A 1 -6.41 27.52 -5.55
CA HIS A 1 -7.64 27.11 -4.84
C HIS A 1 -8.41 26.17 -5.78
N ILE A 2 -8.60 24.90 -5.40
CA ILE A 2 -9.34 23.92 -6.21
C ILE A 2 -10.82 24.05 -5.82
N HIS A 3 -11.64 24.56 -6.73
CA HIS A 3 -13.06 24.86 -6.44
C HIS A 3 -13.91 23.60 -6.28
N GLU A 4 -13.47 22.47 -6.85
CA GLU A 4 -14.15 21.18 -6.75
C GLU A 4 -13.59 20.35 -5.59
N ARG A 5 -14.42 20.10 -4.56
CA ARG A 5 -14.00 19.35 -3.36
C ARG A 5 -13.49 17.94 -3.65
N ALA A 6 -14.00 17.28 -4.71
CA ALA A 6 -13.56 15.95 -5.12
C ALA A 6 -12.14 15.94 -5.72
N ALA A 7 -11.67 17.08 -6.24
CA ALA A 7 -10.34 17.23 -6.82
C ALA A 7 -9.25 17.59 -5.80
N ILE A 8 -9.61 17.75 -4.52
CA ILE A 8 -8.64 18.00 -3.44
C ILE A 8 -7.86 16.70 -3.15
N PRO A 9 -6.53 16.67 -3.34
CA PRO A 9 -5.73 15.47 -3.07
C PRO A 9 -5.79 15.08 -1.59
N LYS A 10 -5.91 13.77 -1.32
CA LYS A 10 -5.82 13.23 0.05
C LYS A 10 -4.37 13.14 0.54
N HIS A 11 -3.42 12.99 -0.39
CA HIS A 11 -2.00 12.89 -0.11
C HIS A 11 -1.21 13.49 -1.27
N ILE A 12 -0.14 14.23 -0.96
CA ILE A 12 0.79 14.81 -1.92
C ILE A 12 2.19 14.38 -1.49
N GLU A 13 2.94 13.82 -2.44
CA GLU A 13 4.29 13.32 -2.24
C GLU A 13 5.21 13.96 -3.29
N ILE A 14 6.36 14.46 -2.86
CA ILE A 14 7.40 14.98 -3.75
C ILE A 14 8.45 13.89 -3.92
N MET A 15 8.69 13.49 -5.16
CA MET A 15 9.61 12.42 -5.52
C MET A 15 10.74 12.99 -6.37
N ALA A 16 11.95 12.43 -6.24
CA ALA A 16 13.08 12.81 -7.09
C ALA A 16 12.78 12.52 -8.58
N GLU A 17 12.10 11.40 -8.84
CA GLU A 17 11.61 11.05 -10.18
C GLU A 17 10.27 10.29 -10.11
N LEU A 18 9.45 10.47 -11.15
CA LEU A 18 8.24 9.66 -11.32
C LEU A 18 8.60 8.34 -11.98
N PRO A 19 8.01 7.21 -11.53
CA PRO A 19 8.20 5.94 -12.19
C PRO A 19 7.66 6.02 -13.63
N LYS A 20 8.49 5.59 -14.57
CA LYS A 20 8.20 5.63 -16.00
C LYS A 20 8.40 4.25 -16.62
N THR A 21 7.64 3.97 -17.66
CA THR A 21 7.91 2.81 -18.53
C THR A 21 9.15 3.06 -19.39
N ALA A 22 9.64 2.02 -20.08
CA ALA A 22 10.75 2.12 -21.03
C ALA A 22 10.49 3.15 -22.17
N VAL A 23 9.24 3.50 -22.43
CA VAL A 23 8.84 4.54 -23.41
C VAL A 23 8.49 5.88 -22.76
N GLY A 24 8.91 6.11 -21.51
CA GLY A 24 8.85 7.39 -20.82
C GLY A 24 7.48 7.81 -20.26
N LYS A 25 6.46 6.94 -20.35
CA LYS A 25 5.11 7.24 -19.81
C LYS A 25 5.04 6.96 -18.31
N ILE A 26 4.24 7.74 -17.58
CA ILE A 26 4.00 7.51 -16.14
C ILE A 26 3.52 6.07 -15.92
N PHE A 27 4.25 5.35 -15.09
CA PHE A 27 3.96 3.98 -14.74
C PHE A 27 3.11 3.94 -13.46
N LYS A 28 1.80 4.11 -13.66
CA LYS A 28 0.80 4.11 -12.57
C LYS A 28 0.83 2.87 -11.67
N PRO A 29 1.15 1.64 -12.15
CA PRO A 29 1.23 0.47 -11.27
C PRO A 29 2.17 0.69 -10.07
N ASP A 30 3.35 1.27 -10.27
CA ASP A 30 4.29 1.51 -9.17
C ASP A 30 3.76 2.55 -8.19
N LEU A 31 3.13 3.62 -8.69
CA LEU A 31 2.46 4.61 -7.83
C LEU A 31 1.37 3.96 -6.96
N ARG A 32 0.66 2.95 -7.49
CA ARG A 32 -0.33 2.19 -6.73
C ARG A 32 0.33 1.30 -5.68
N ARG A 33 1.44 0.62 -6.02
CA ARG A 33 2.22 -0.17 -5.06
C ARG A 33 2.69 0.70 -3.89
N MET A 34 3.29 1.86 -4.18
CA MET A 34 3.70 2.84 -3.18
C MET A 34 2.54 3.31 -2.30
N ALA A 35 1.38 3.60 -2.90
CA ALA A 35 0.20 4.03 -2.14
C ALA A 35 -0.32 2.93 -1.21
N ILE A 36 -0.35 1.66 -1.66
CA ILE A 36 -0.76 0.51 -0.84
C ILE A 36 0.19 0.37 0.35
N THR A 37 1.51 0.33 0.11
CA THR A 37 2.54 0.27 1.17
C THR A 37 2.33 1.37 2.20
N ARG A 38 2.26 2.64 1.76
CA ARG A 38 2.09 3.79 2.64
C ARG A 38 0.83 3.67 3.50
N VAL A 39 -0.30 3.31 2.91
CA VAL A 39 -1.59 3.27 3.62
C VAL A 39 -1.62 2.12 4.63
N PHE A 40 -1.13 0.94 4.26
CA PHE A 40 -1.13 -0.22 5.16
C PHE A 40 -0.12 -0.04 6.31
N ASP A 41 1.09 0.44 6.03
CA ASP A 41 2.08 0.71 7.07
C ASP A 41 1.59 1.81 8.04
N ALA A 42 0.91 2.83 7.53
CA ALA A 42 0.27 3.84 8.38
C ALA A 42 -0.81 3.21 9.28
N ALA A 43 -1.67 2.35 8.73
CA ALA A 43 -2.71 1.67 9.51
C ALA A 43 -2.11 0.76 10.61
N PHE A 44 -1.04 0.02 10.31
CA PHE A 44 -0.34 -0.78 11.32
C PHE A 44 0.27 0.08 12.41
N LYS A 45 0.90 1.19 12.04
CA LYS A 45 1.48 2.13 13.00
C LYS A 45 0.42 2.77 13.90
N GLU A 46 -0.71 3.18 13.34
CA GLU A 46 -1.84 3.75 14.08
C GLU A 46 -2.45 2.74 15.06
N ALA A 47 -2.49 1.46 14.67
CA ALA A 47 -2.95 0.36 15.52
C ALA A 47 -1.88 -0.18 16.49
N GLY A 48 -0.64 0.30 16.42
CA GLY A 48 0.48 -0.18 17.24
C GLY A 48 0.92 -1.62 16.93
N LEU A 49 0.66 -2.12 15.72
CA LEU A 49 1.00 -3.48 15.31
C LEU A 49 2.44 -3.58 14.79
N SER A 50 3.12 -4.67 15.17
CA SER A 50 4.46 -4.99 14.67
C SER A 50 4.40 -5.73 13.32
N ALA A 51 3.90 -5.05 12.30
CA ALA A 51 3.81 -5.54 10.92
C ALA A 51 4.17 -4.43 9.92
N SER A 52 4.64 -4.82 8.73
CA SER A 52 4.89 -3.90 7.61
C SER A 52 4.65 -4.59 6.27
N VAL A 53 4.41 -3.82 5.22
CA VAL A 53 4.40 -4.36 3.85
C VAL A 53 5.84 -4.64 3.41
N ALA A 54 6.16 -5.90 3.10
CA ALA A 54 7.45 -6.31 2.56
C ALA A 54 7.56 -5.92 1.08
N GLU A 55 6.54 -6.28 0.30
CA GLU A 55 6.40 -5.89 -1.10
C GLU A 55 4.93 -5.91 -1.52
N VAL A 56 4.62 -5.30 -2.66
CA VAL A 56 3.30 -5.42 -3.30
C VAL A 56 3.53 -6.11 -4.63
N ILE A 57 2.93 -7.27 -4.82
CA ILE A 57 3.09 -8.10 -6.01
C ILE A 57 1.87 -8.02 -6.93
N GLU A 58 2.04 -8.43 -8.18
CA GLU A 58 0.92 -8.57 -9.11
C GLU A 58 0.44 -10.03 -9.14
N ASP A 59 -0.83 -10.23 -8.83
CA ASP A 59 -1.54 -11.48 -8.95
C ASP A 59 -2.53 -11.39 -10.11
N LYS A 60 -2.50 -12.39 -11.01
CA LYS A 60 -3.31 -12.40 -12.24
C LYS A 60 -4.82 -12.36 -11.98
N LYS A 61 -5.29 -12.80 -10.81
CA LYS A 61 -6.71 -12.87 -10.44
C LYS A 61 -7.09 -11.78 -9.44
N ARG A 62 -6.24 -11.51 -8.46
CA ARG A 62 -6.49 -10.59 -7.34
C ARG A 62 -6.02 -9.16 -7.61
N GLY A 63 -5.22 -8.94 -8.65
CA GLY A 63 -4.61 -7.64 -8.93
C GLY A 63 -3.38 -7.40 -8.04
N LEU A 64 -3.22 -6.19 -7.49
CA LEU A 64 -2.10 -5.88 -6.61
C LEU A 64 -2.34 -6.45 -5.21
N VAL A 65 -1.46 -7.35 -4.77
CA VAL A 65 -1.53 -8.01 -3.45
C VAL A 65 -0.38 -7.52 -2.59
N ALA A 66 -0.69 -6.97 -1.40
CA ALA A 66 0.33 -6.60 -0.43
C ALA A 66 0.83 -7.86 0.30
N GLN A 67 2.13 -8.13 0.23
CA GLN A 67 2.77 -9.14 1.05
C GLN A 67 3.24 -8.49 2.36
N VAL A 68 2.63 -8.89 3.46
CA VAL A 68 2.87 -8.33 4.80
C VAL A 68 3.84 -9.23 5.54
N GLN A 69 4.81 -8.64 6.23
CA GLN A 69 5.73 -9.37 7.12
C GLN A 69 5.53 -8.93 8.57
N LYS A 70 5.79 -9.85 9.50
CA LYS A 70 5.85 -9.53 10.93
C LYS A 70 7.20 -8.88 11.23
N THR A 71 7.19 -7.73 11.87
CA THR A 71 8.41 -7.04 12.34
C THR A 71 8.66 -7.25 13.83
N GLY A 72 7.76 -7.99 14.50
CA GLY A 72 7.81 -8.34 15.91
C GLY A 72 6.68 -9.30 16.27
N SER A 73 6.28 -9.33 17.54
CA SER A 73 5.13 -10.11 17.97
C SER A 73 3.84 -9.43 17.53
N VAL A 74 3.09 -10.09 16.64
CA VAL A 74 1.78 -9.63 16.17
C VAL A 74 0.89 -10.84 15.88
N ASP A 75 -0.35 -10.72 16.32
CA ASP A 75 -1.39 -11.72 16.08
C ASP A 75 -1.98 -11.55 14.66
N ASP A 76 -2.32 -12.68 14.04
CA ASP A 76 -2.89 -12.72 12.70
C ASP A 76 -4.28 -12.08 12.69
N ASP A 77 -5.08 -12.30 13.74
CA ASP A 77 -6.41 -11.71 13.87
C ASP A 77 -6.35 -10.19 14.00
N ALA A 78 -5.31 -9.66 14.65
CA ALA A 78 -5.10 -8.22 14.77
C ALA A 78 -4.78 -7.58 13.41
N VAL A 79 -3.93 -8.24 12.60
CA VAL A 79 -3.63 -7.77 11.23
C VAL A 79 -4.87 -7.87 10.34
N GLN A 80 -5.61 -8.97 10.42
CA GLN A 80 -6.86 -9.15 9.68
C GLN A 80 -7.91 -8.10 10.06
N ALA A 81 -8.03 -7.75 11.34
CA ALA A 81 -8.95 -6.71 11.80
C ALA A 81 -8.60 -5.33 11.24
N VAL A 82 -7.31 -4.97 11.23
CA VAL A 82 -6.85 -3.68 10.66
C VAL A 82 -7.02 -3.66 9.15
N LEU A 83 -6.55 -4.69 8.45
CA LEU A 83 -6.59 -4.71 6.98
C LEU A 83 -7.97 -5.02 6.41
N GLY A 84 -8.87 -5.63 7.20
CA GLY A 84 -10.26 -5.89 6.80
C GLY A 84 -11.07 -4.63 6.52
N GLY A 85 -10.62 -3.46 6.98
CA GLY A 85 -11.20 -2.15 6.63
C GLY A 85 -10.84 -1.67 5.22
N PHE A 86 -9.93 -2.35 4.52
CA PHE A 86 -9.48 -2.00 3.18
C PHE A 86 -9.95 -3.04 2.16
N THR A 87 -10.10 -2.62 0.90
CA THR A 87 -10.46 -3.53 -0.20
C THR A 87 -9.25 -4.16 -0.88
N GLY A 88 -8.03 -3.74 -0.53
CA GLY A 88 -6.79 -4.25 -1.11
C GLY A 88 -6.48 -5.67 -0.60
N PRO A 89 -6.25 -6.65 -1.48
CA PRO A 89 -5.89 -7.99 -1.04
C PRO A 89 -4.50 -7.99 -0.41
N TRP A 90 -4.32 -8.85 0.59
CA TRP A 90 -3.03 -9.05 1.25
C TRP A 90 -2.80 -10.53 1.54
N GLU A 91 -1.54 -10.89 1.74
CA GLU A 91 -1.12 -12.20 2.22
C GLU A 91 0.15 -12.06 3.06
N TRP A 92 0.45 -13.07 3.88
CA TRP A 92 1.74 -13.12 4.56
C TRP A 92 2.87 -13.32 3.55
N PHE A 93 3.93 -12.54 3.72
CA PHE A 93 5.17 -12.67 2.98
C PHE A 93 5.78 -14.05 3.24
N LYS A 94 6.04 -14.78 2.14
CA LYS A 94 6.70 -16.08 2.17
C LYS A 94 8.13 -15.88 1.68
N GLY A 95 8.95 -15.29 2.56
CA GLY A 95 10.40 -15.22 2.38
C GLY A 95 11.04 -16.58 2.60
#